data_AF-A2YVP2-F1
#
_entry.id   AF-A2YVP2-F1
#
_cell.length_a   1.000
_cell.length_b   1.000
_cell.length_c   1.000
_cell.angle_alpha   90.00
_cell.angle_beta   90.00
_cell.angle_gamma   90.00
#
_symmetry.space_group_name_H-M   'P 1'
#
loop_
_entity.id
_entity.type
_entity.pdbx_description
1 polymer ?
#
loop_
_entity_poly.entity_id
_entity_poly.type
_entity_poly.pdbx_seq_one_letter_code
_entity_poly.pdbx_strand_id
1 'polypeptide(L)'
;MGSLRARKCAQPMDWAGRGSRPNPSAIMQASDRFNINSQLEHLQAKYVGTGHADLNRFEWAVNIQRDSYASYIGHYPMLAYFSIAENESIGRERYNFMQRQSYR
;
A
#
# COMPACT_ATOMS: atom_id res chain seq x y z
N MET A 1 -79.26 -9.24 -11.81
CA MET A 1 -78.54 -9.91 -10.71
C MET A 1 -77.07 -9.90 -11.02
N GLY A 2 -76.30 -9.10 -10.28
CA GLY A 2 -74.91 -8.76 -10.57
C GLY A 2 -73.93 -9.88 -10.18
N SER A 3 -73.06 -10.23 -11.12
CA SER A 3 -71.97 -11.19 -10.94
C SER A 3 -70.87 -10.61 -10.06
N LEU A 4 -70.72 -11.14 -8.85
CA LEU A 4 -69.61 -10.86 -7.93
C LEU A 4 -68.28 -11.30 -8.54
N ARG A 5 -67.46 -10.35 -9.02
CA ARG A 5 -66.03 -10.58 -9.29
C ARG A 5 -65.29 -10.64 -7.95
N ALA A 6 -65.00 -11.85 -7.49
CA ALA A 6 -64.01 -12.08 -6.45
C ALA A 6 -62.63 -11.65 -7.01
N ARG A 7 -62.09 -10.56 -6.44
CA ARG A 7 -60.71 -10.14 -6.64
C ARG A 7 -59.80 -11.26 -6.11
N LYS A 8 -59.15 -11.99 -7.02
CA LYS A 8 -58.01 -12.84 -6.69
C LYS A 8 -57.00 -11.96 -5.96
N CYS A 9 -56.77 -12.26 -4.69
CA CYS A 9 -55.68 -11.69 -3.92
C CYS A 9 -54.38 -11.88 -4.72
N ALA A 10 -53.72 -10.75 -4.97
CA ALA A 10 -52.57 -10.64 -5.84
C ALA A 10 -51.47 -11.62 -5.43
N GLN A 11 -50.99 -12.38 -6.41
CA GLN A 11 -49.78 -13.17 -6.30
C GLN A 11 -48.58 -12.24 -6.05
N PRO A 12 -47.59 -12.68 -5.27
CA PRO A 12 -46.46 -11.84 -4.88
C PRO A 12 -45.40 -11.76 -5.99
N MET A 13 -44.80 -10.57 -6.08
CA MET A 13 -43.53 -10.24 -6.73
C MET A 13 -43.46 -10.29 -8.26
N ASP A 14 -43.99 -9.22 -8.88
CA ASP A 14 -43.36 -8.61 -10.04
C ASP A 14 -42.07 -7.89 -9.62
N TRP A 15 -40.91 -8.51 -9.86
CA TRP A 15 -39.64 -7.80 -10.06
C TRP A 15 -38.92 -8.40 -11.26
N ALA A 16 -39.45 -8.12 -12.45
CA ALA A 16 -38.67 -8.19 -13.67
C ALA A 16 -37.56 -7.12 -13.63
N GLY A 17 -36.49 -7.42 -12.90
CA GLY A 17 -35.18 -6.79 -13.04
C GLY A 17 -34.15 -7.91 -13.05
N ARG A 18 -33.72 -8.33 -14.25
CA ARG A 18 -32.81 -9.45 -14.53
C ARG A 18 -31.68 -9.56 -13.49
N GLY A 19 -31.91 -10.37 -12.46
CA GLY A 19 -30.90 -10.81 -11.50
C GLY A 19 -30.07 -11.92 -12.12
N SER A 20 -29.09 -11.55 -12.95
CA SER A 20 -28.02 -12.48 -13.31
C SER A 20 -27.35 -12.91 -12.02
N ARG A 21 -27.48 -14.19 -11.63
CA ARG A 21 -26.68 -14.76 -10.54
C ARG A 21 -25.22 -14.38 -10.80
N PRO A 22 -24.50 -13.78 -9.84
CA PRO A 22 -23.10 -13.45 -10.03
C PRO A 22 -22.38 -14.73 -10.44
N ASN A 23 -21.65 -14.66 -11.56
CA ASN A 23 -20.95 -15.81 -12.11
C ASN A 23 -20.02 -16.37 -11.01
N PRO A 24 -20.13 -17.65 -10.61
CA PRO A 24 -19.30 -18.22 -9.56
C PRO A 24 -17.80 -18.05 -9.83
N SER A 25 -17.41 -18.07 -11.11
CA SER A 25 -16.02 -17.81 -11.51
C SER A 25 -15.60 -16.35 -11.30
N ALA A 26 -16.52 -15.39 -11.38
CA ALA A 26 -16.23 -13.99 -11.08
C ALA A 26 -16.09 -13.75 -9.56
N ILE A 27 -16.85 -14.47 -8.73
CA ILE A 27 -16.67 -14.45 -7.26
C ILE A 27 -15.31 -15.06 -6.90
N MET A 28 -14.96 -16.19 -7.51
CA MET A 28 -13.67 -16.85 -7.30
C MET A 28 -12.50 -15.96 -7.76
N GLN A 29 -12.61 -15.34 -8.95
CA GLN A 29 -11.63 -14.34 -9.42
C GLN A 29 -11.53 -13.13 -8.49
N ALA A 30 -12.64 -12.63 -7.94
CA ALA A 30 -12.61 -11.53 -6.98
C ALA A 30 -11.91 -11.94 -5.67
N SER A 31 -12.20 -13.12 -5.14
CA SER A 31 -11.53 -13.68 -3.96
C SER A 31 -10.03 -13.88 -4.20
N ASP A 32 -9.63 -14.35 -5.38
CA ASP A 32 -8.21 -14.46 -5.76
C ASP A 32 -7.53 -13.07 -5.80
N ARG A 33 -8.22 -12.03 -6.27
CA ARG A 33 -7.71 -10.66 -6.28
C ARG A 33 -7.53 -10.09 -4.86
N PHE A 34 -8.47 -10.36 -3.95
CA PHE A 34 -8.33 -9.98 -2.54
C PHE A 34 -7.18 -10.74 -1.85
N ASN A 35 -6.99 -12.02 -2.18
CA ASN A 35 -5.90 -12.83 -1.66
C ASN A 35 -4.52 -12.36 -2.18
N ILE A 36 -4.44 -11.95 -3.45
CA ILE A 36 -3.21 -11.39 -4.02
C ILE A 36 -2.86 -10.06 -3.33
N ASN A 37 -3.84 -9.20 -3.11
CA ASN A 37 -3.60 -7.90 -2.47
C ASN A 37 -3.16 -8.06 -1.01
N SER A 38 -3.75 -8.98 -0.25
CA SER A 38 -3.33 -9.21 1.15
C SER A 38 -1.90 -9.76 1.26
N GLN A 39 -1.47 -10.61 0.33
CA GLN A 39 -0.09 -11.09 0.26
C GLN A 39 0.88 -9.97 -0.10
N LEU A 40 0.51 -9.09 -1.02
CA LEU A 40 1.34 -7.93 -1.40
C LEU A 40 1.48 -6.93 -0.26
N GLU A 41 0.39 -6.61 0.44
CA GLU A 41 0.41 -5.75 1.62
C GLU A 41 1.27 -6.36 2.75
N HIS A 42 1.19 -7.68 2.95
CA HIS A 42 2.03 -8.37 3.92
C HIS A 42 3.53 -8.25 3.59
N LEU A 43 3.90 -8.38 2.31
CA LEU A 43 5.29 -8.23 1.86
C LEU A 43 5.78 -6.78 1.99
N GLN A 44 4.92 -5.80 1.67
CA GLN A 44 5.22 -4.37 1.81
C GLN A 44 5.41 -3.97 3.28
N ALA A 45 4.65 -4.57 4.21
CA ALA A 45 4.84 -4.35 5.65
C ALA A 45 6.15 -4.96 6.18
N LYS A 46 6.67 -6.01 5.54
CA LYS A 46 7.90 -6.70 5.96
C LYS A 46 9.17 -5.99 5.49
N TYR A 47 9.16 -5.41 4.30
CA TYR A 47 10.33 -4.77 3.70
C TYR A 47 10.12 -3.26 3.57
N VAL A 48 10.75 -2.52 4.49
CA VAL A 48 10.76 -1.06 4.47
C VAL A 48 11.36 -0.55 3.16
N GLY A 49 10.71 0.44 2.54
CA GLY A 49 11.15 1.00 1.26
C GLY A 49 10.47 0.42 0.01
N THR A 50 9.64 -0.63 0.17
CA THR A 50 8.91 -1.22 -0.95
C THR A 50 7.84 -0.26 -1.48
N GLY A 51 7.93 0.09 -2.77
CA GLY A 51 6.98 1.01 -3.40
C GLY A 51 5.61 0.39 -3.70
N HIS A 52 4.57 1.23 -3.72
CA HIS A 52 3.22 0.89 -4.19
C HIS A 52 2.68 1.98 -5.13
N ALA A 53 1.63 1.69 -5.88
CA ALA A 53 1.11 2.59 -6.93
C ALA A 53 0.68 3.97 -6.39
N ASP A 54 0.18 4.03 -5.15
CA ASP A 54 -0.25 5.26 -4.49
C ASP A 54 0.86 5.96 -3.68
N LEU A 55 2.12 5.56 -3.85
CA LEU A 55 3.22 6.10 -3.08
C LEU A 55 3.57 7.53 -3.55
N ASN A 56 3.52 8.49 -2.62
CA ASN A 56 3.80 9.89 -2.92
C ASN A 56 5.29 10.11 -3.24
N ARG A 57 5.60 11.04 -4.16
CA ARG A 57 6.97 11.40 -4.53
C ARG A 57 7.84 11.74 -3.32
N PHE A 58 7.27 12.39 -2.31
CA PHE A 58 7.98 12.74 -1.08
C PHE A 58 8.38 11.49 -0.28
N GLU A 59 7.47 10.55 -0.06
CA GLU A 59 7.74 9.29 0.65
C GLU A 59 8.82 8.48 -0.07
N TRP A 60 8.79 8.48 -1.42
CA TRP A 60 9.82 7.82 -2.23
C TRP A 60 11.18 8.47 -2.02
N ALA A 61 11.24 9.80 -2.12
CA ALA A 61 12.47 10.56 -1.96
C ALA A 61 13.09 10.36 -0.58
N VAL A 62 12.26 10.31 0.47
CA VAL A 62 12.71 10.05 1.85
C VAL A 62 13.28 8.63 1.97
N ASN A 63 12.66 7.62 1.36
CA ASN A 63 13.21 6.26 1.36
C ASN A 63 14.58 6.18 0.69
N ILE A 64 14.74 6.80 -0.49
CA ILE A 64 16.04 6.87 -1.18
C ILE A 64 17.09 7.60 -0.36
N GLN A 65 16.70 8.71 0.28
CA GLN A 65 17.58 9.48 1.14
C GLN A 65 18.05 8.64 2.34
N ARG A 66 17.14 7.89 2.98
CA ARG A 66 17.48 7.00 4.09
C ARG A 66 18.47 5.91 3.68
N ASP A 67 18.25 5.25 2.56
CA ASP A 67 19.13 4.21 2.04
C ASP A 67 20.53 4.75 1.70
N SER A 68 20.59 5.97 1.18
CA SER A 68 21.84 6.67 0.88
C SER A 68 22.64 6.95 2.16
N TYR A 69 22.00 7.52 3.18
CA TYR A 69 22.67 7.81 4.46
C TYR A 69 23.08 6.54 5.23
N ALA A 70 22.26 5.49 5.18
CA ALA A 70 22.63 4.18 5.73
C ALA A 70 23.92 3.64 5.07
N SER A 71 24.03 3.80 3.76
CA SER A 71 25.22 3.43 3.00
C SER A 71 26.44 4.27 3.39
N TYR A 72 26.28 5.59 3.60
CA TYR A 72 27.38 6.46 4.02
C TYR A 72 27.94 6.09 5.39
N ILE A 73 27.09 5.71 6.36
CA ILE A 73 27.53 5.30 7.70
C ILE A 73 28.15 3.90 7.69
N GLY A 74 27.60 2.98 6.89
CA GLY A 74 28.05 1.60 6.77
C GLY A 74 29.38 1.44 6.02
N HIS A 75 29.65 2.31 5.04
CA HIS A 75 30.87 2.26 4.24
C HIS A 75 31.92 3.23 4.78
N TYR A 76 32.91 2.70 5.50
CA TYR A 76 34.01 3.48 6.06
C TYR A 76 34.69 4.46 5.07
N PRO A 77 35.00 4.11 3.80
CA PRO A 77 35.63 5.06 2.88
C PRO A 77 34.72 6.25 2.52
N MET A 78 33.41 6.03 2.43
CA MET A 78 32.44 7.11 2.16
C MET A 78 32.35 8.05 3.36
N LEU A 79 32.26 7.49 4.56
CA LEU A 79 32.25 8.29 5.78
C LEU A 79 33.53 9.12 5.94
N ALA A 80 34.69 8.52 5.67
CA ALA A 80 35.98 9.20 5.74
C ALA A 80 36.05 10.35 4.72
N TYR A 81 35.56 10.13 3.50
CA TYR A 81 35.50 11.16 2.46
C TYR A 81 34.70 12.39 2.92
N PHE A 82 33.49 12.19 3.48
CA PHE A 82 32.69 13.29 4.00
C PHE A 82 33.33 14.00 5.19
N SER A 83 33.96 13.26 6.11
CA SER A 83 34.65 13.86 7.27
C SER A 83 35.83 14.75 6.86
N ILE A 84 36.54 14.38 5.79
CA ILE A 84 37.63 15.18 5.24
C ILE A 84 37.07 16.41 4.52
N ALA A 85 35.98 16.25 3.77
CA ALA A 85 35.35 17.34 3.02
C ALA A 85 34.75 18.42 3.94
N GLU A 86 34.08 18.01 5.03
CA GLU A 86 33.47 18.92 6.01
C GLU A 86 34.47 19.38 7.10
N ASN A 87 35.67 18.79 7.13
CA ASN A 87 36.70 19.04 8.14
C ASN A 87 36.20 18.84 9.58
N GLU A 88 35.42 17.78 9.78
CA GLU A 88 34.82 17.40 11.05
C GLU A 88 35.27 16.01 11.49
N SER A 89 35.18 15.72 12.79
CA SER A 89 35.52 14.38 13.28
C SER A 89 34.57 13.32 12.73
N ILE A 90 35.09 12.15 12.39
CA ILE A 90 34.31 11.00 11.88
C ILE A 90 33.12 10.66 12.80
N GLY A 91 33.30 10.77 14.11
CA GLY A 91 32.23 10.53 15.09
C GLY A 91 31.11 11.57 15.03
N ARG A 92 31.44 12.84 14.75
CA ARG A 92 30.46 13.92 14.60
C ARG A 92 29.69 13.80 13.29
N GLU A 93 30.34 13.44 12.19
CA GLU A 93 29.64 13.17 10.93
C GLU A 93 28.69 11.97 11.03
N ARG A 94 29.10 10.90 11.73
CA ARG A 94 28.18 9.79 12.03
C ARG A 94 26.94 10.25 12.79
N TYR A 95 27.13 11.07 13.82
CA TYR A 95 26.03 11.61 14.62
C TYR A 95 25.12 12.53 13.78
N ASN A 96 25.70 13.41 12.96
CA ASN A 96 25.00 14.29 12.04
C ASN A 96 24.12 13.49 11.06
N PHE A 97 24.67 12.44 10.43
CA PHE A 97 23.90 11.57 9.55
C PHE A 97 22.80 10.81 10.29
N MET A 98 23.06 10.27 11.49
CA MET A 98 22.02 9.61 12.31
C MET A 98 20.89 10.58 12.71
N GLN A 99 21.22 11.83 13.03
CA GLN A 99 20.23 12.85 13.37
C GLN A 99 19.35 13.21 12.16
N ARG A 100 19.96 13.33 10.97
CA ARG A 100 19.24 13.56 9.70
C ARG A 100 18.32 12.40 9.32
N GLN A 101 18.61 11.17 9.77
CA GLN A 101 17.71 10.02 9.61
C GLN A 101 16.50 10.04 10.55
N SER A 102 16.67 10.61 11.75
CA SER A 102 15.68 10.58 12.83
C SER A 102 14.60 11.65 12.69
N TYR A 103 14.93 12.80 12.09
CA TYR A 103 13.94 13.87 11.89
C TYR A 103 12.83 13.40 10.94
N ARG A 104 11.63 13.24 11.49
CA ARG A 104 10.37 13.05 10.77
C ARG A 104 9.46 14.25 11.01
#